data_AF-A0A556QK68-F1
#
_entry.id   AF-A0A556QK68-F1
#
_cell.length_a   1.000
_cell.length_b   1.000
_cell.length_c   1.000
_cell.angle_alpha   90.00
_cell.angle_beta   90.00
_cell.angle_gamma   90.00
#
_symmetry.space_group_name_H-M   'P 1'
#
loop_
_entity.id
_entity.type
_entity.pdbx_description
1 polymer ?
#
loop_
_entity_poly.entity_id
_entity_poly.type
_entity_poly.pdbx_seq_one_letter_code
_entity_poly.pdbx_strand_id
1 'polypeptide(L)'
;MMKNSSQSFHLTGGASLSVMDNWLNLGVKGSAVWPDKETDVRFGGHTLHLKPATRDNDPSIHINLRGLAENEAWTLINSFLSLLAWCDDQPIQTRGYGLSGTIKPCAVGRETRMVSSSFAFPFYRNLEPSKDAQLALALYREARTVNSVPFAFLSYVKILNISWVDHMVGSGEARHRPLVEGIRETLPKLSDRTAMRRIQELHEAGNDVPTYLYESGRCAVAHANLSSEKKKPVVSPDDFSDLRRLSDDMPVVKAIAEYIIEIKMKVSRSIMG
;
A
#
# COMPACT_ATOMS: atom_id res chain seq x y z
N MET A 1 -45.09 20.09 63.12
CA MET A 1 -45.71 20.56 61.86
C MET A 1 -45.03 21.87 61.47
N MET A 2 -43.92 21.80 60.73
CA MET A 2 -43.16 22.96 60.27
C MET A 2 -42.75 22.74 58.81
N LYS A 3 -42.91 23.80 58.02
CA LYS A 3 -42.99 23.82 56.56
C LYS A 3 -41.64 23.54 55.89
N ASN A 4 -41.64 22.63 54.92
CA ASN A 4 -40.58 22.49 53.92
C ASN A 4 -40.56 23.72 53.02
N SER A 5 -39.40 24.38 52.91
CA SER A 5 -39.11 25.37 51.87
C SER A 5 -37.97 24.81 51.01
N SER A 6 -38.33 24.42 49.79
CA SER A 6 -37.40 23.94 48.77
C SER A 6 -36.60 25.13 48.22
N GLN A 7 -35.29 25.16 48.49
CA GLN A 7 -34.38 26.04 47.76
C GLN A 7 -33.98 25.37 46.45
N SER A 8 -34.40 25.98 45.35
CA SER A 8 -33.95 25.68 43.99
C SER A 8 -32.52 26.19 43.78
N PHE A 9 -31.56 25.27 43.70
CA PHE A 9 -30.23 25.57 43.16
C PHE A 9 -30.26 25.40 41.64
N HIS A 10 -30.32 26.53 40.93
CA HIS A 10 -29.96 26.58 39.51
C HIS A 10 -28.44 26.42 39.39
N LEU A 11 -27.98 25.23 39.00
CA LEU A 11 -26.65 25.03 38.45
C LEU A 11 -26.71 25.28 36.94
N THR A 12 -26.65 26.56 36.56
CA THR A 12 -26.22 26.95 35.21
C THR A 12 -24.70 26.84 35.15
N GLY A 13 -24.21 25.71 34.67
CA GLY A 13 -22.79 25.44 34.49
C GLY A 13 -22.60 24.44 33.36
N GLY A 14 -22.98 24.83 32.14
CA GLY A 14 -22.62 24.08 30.94
C GLY A 14 -21.13 24.20 30.70
N ALA A 15 -20.34 23.37 31.39
CA ALA A 15 -18.95 23.12 31.02
C ALA A 15 -18.99 22.38 29.67
N SER A 16 -18.81 23.14 28.58
CA SER A 16 -18.28 22.57 27.34
C SER A 16 -16.97 21.91 27.72
N LEU A 17 -16.94 20.58 27.76
CA LEU A 17 -15.70 19.82 27.75
C LEU A 17 -14.95 20.27 26.49
N SER A 18 -13.99 21.19 26.65
CA SER A 18 -13.05 21.49 25.58
C SER A 18 -12.34 20.18 25.28
N VAL A 19 -12.70 19.53 24.18
CA VAL A 19 -12.01 18.33 23.73
C VAL A 19 -10.57 18.76 23.46
N MET A 20 -9.68 18.49 24.42
CA MET A 20 -8.26 18.78 24.29
C MET A 20 -7.76 18.14 23.00
N ASP A 21 -6.94 18.87 22.26
CA ASP A 21 -6.34 18.33 21.05
C ASP A 21 -5.53 17.08 21.41
N ASN A 22 -5.67 16.04 20.60
CA ASN A 22 -4.95 14.79 20.73
C ASN A 22 -4.41 14.43 19.35
N TRP A 23 -3.11 14.24 19.24
CA TRP A 23 -2.44 14.05 17.96
C TRP A 23 -1.80 12.68 17.86
N LEU A 24 -1.94 12.06 16.70
CA LEU A 24 -1.15 10.91 16.28
C LEU A 24 0.05 11.40 15.46
N ASN A 25 1.25 10.95 15.83
CA ASN A 25 2.52 11.37 15.23
C ASN A 25 3.28 10.15 14.71
N LEU A 26 3.44 10.05 13.39
CA LEU A 26 4.08 8.91 12.75
C LEU A 26 5.32 9.35 11.99
N GLY A 27 6.46 8.70 12.29
CA GLY A 27 7.64 8.82 11.44
C GLY A 27 7.39 8.10 10.12
N VAL A 28 8.05 8.54 9.06
CA VAL A 28 7.95 7.99 7.71
C VAL A 28 9.34 7.61 7.23
N LYS A 29 9.47 6.51 6.50
CA LYS A 29 10.71 6.07 5.86
C LYS A 29 10.44 5.57 4.44
N GLY A 30 11.38 5.78 3.55
CA GLY A 30 11.27 5.39 2.15
C GLY A 30 12.07 6.30 1.22
N SER A 31 11.83 6.17 -0.07
CA SER A 31 12.40 7.01 -1.12
C SER A 31 11.35 7.80 -1.90
N ALA A 32 10.07 7.65 -1.58
CA ALA A 32 9.03 8.45 -2.22
C ALA A 32 9.16 9.93 -1.89
N VAL A 33 8.72 10.76 -2.82
CA VAL A 33 8.75 12.22 -2.73
C VAL A 33 8.11 12.71 -1.43
N TRP A 34 8.77 13.64 -0.76
CA TRP A 34 8.32 14.22 0.51
C TRP A 34 8.60 15.74 0.52
N PRO A 35 7.76 16.58 1.15
CA PRO A 35 8.01 18.01 1.20
C PRO A 35 9.28 18.35 2.00
N ASP A 36 9.99 19.40 1.57
CA ASP A 36 11.16 19.97 2.24
C ASP A 36 10.82 21.01 3.32
N LYS A 37 9.55 21.39 3.43
CA LYS A 37 8.99 22.33 4.40
C LYS A 37 7.74 21.74 5.05
N GLU A 38 7.37 22.25 6.22
CA GLU A 38 6.09 21.86 6.83
C GLU A 38 4.94 22.16 5.88
N THR A 39 4.12 21.15 5.60
CA THR A 39 3.08 21.21 4.57
C THR A 39 1.81 20.56 5.07
N ASP A 40 0.67 21.25 4.89
CA ASP A 40 -0.65 20.71 5.21
C ASP A 40 -1.30 20.15 3.95
N VAL A 41 -1.81 18.92 4.03
CA VAL A 41 -2.49 18.24 2.93
C VAL A 41 -3.90 17.86 3.37
N ARG A 42 -4.90 18.16 2.54
CA ARG A 42 -6.27 17.67 2.74
C ARG A 42 -6.41 16.28 2.13
N PHE A 43 -6.78 15.29 2.94
CA PHE A 43 -6.91 13.90 2.49
C PHE A 43 -7.99 13.17 3.31
N GLY A 44 -8.93 12.52 2.62
CA GLY A 44 -10.04 11.79 3.21
C GLY A 44 -10.91 12.61 4.16
N GLY A 45 -11.02 13.92 3.93
CA GLY A 45 -11.77 14.85 4.80
C GLY A 45 -10.98 15.39 6.00
N HIS A 46 -9.73 14.96 6.21
CA HIS A 46 -8.88 15.42 7.31
C HIS A 46 -7.70 16.25 6.80
N THR A 47 -7.08 17.01 7.70
CA THR A 47 -5.78 17.66 7.44
C THR A 47 -4.68 16.75 7.97
N LEU A 48 -3.76 16.40 7.09
CA LEU A 48 -2.50 15.75 7.43
C LEU A 48 -1.41 16.82 7.46
N HIS A 49 -0.70 16.92 8.57
CA HIS A 49 0.43 17.83 8.72
C HIS A 49 1.71 17.05 8.46
N LEU A 50 2.44 17.40 7.42
CA LEU A 50 3.67 16.74 7.02
C LEU A 50 4.85 17.60 7.47
N LYS A 51 5.81 16.99 8.15
CA LYS A 51 7.07 17.64 8.53
C LYS A 51 8.22 17.05 7.72
N PRO A 52 9.14 17.89 7.20
CA PRO A 52 10.32 17.41 6.52
C PRO A 52 11.28 16.74 7.50
N ALA A 53 12.21 15.95 6.96
CA ALA A 53 13.34 15.49 7.74
C ALA A 53 14.22 16.68 8.16
N THR A 54 14.81 16.59 9.34
CA THR A 54 15.82 17.56 9.82
C THR A 54 17.09 16.83 10.22
N ARG A 55 18.07 17.56 10.79
CA ARG A 55 19.24 16.91 11.39
C ARG A 55 18.84 15.91 12.48
N ASP A 56 17.81 16.26 13.26
CA ASP A 56 17.47 15.60 14.52
C ASP A 56 16.15 14.79 14.42
N ASN A 57 15.36 14.98 13.36
CA ASN A 57 14.05 14.35 13.17
C ASN A 57 13.94 13.64 11.81
N ASP A 58 13.22 12.52 11.79
CA ASP A 58 12.77 11.85 10.57
C ASP A 58 11.62 12.65 9.91
N PRO A 59 11.36 12.46 8.61
CA PRO A 59 10.14 12.99 8.01
C PRO A 59 8.94 12.34 8.71
N SER A 60 7.88 13.12 8.95
CA SER A 60 6.76 12.64 9.76
C SER A 60 5.43 13.21 9.32
N ILE A 61 4.37 12.47 9.63
CA ILE A 61 2.99 12.83 9.33
C ILE A 61 2.17 12.84 10.63
N HIS A 62 1.34 13.86 10.77
CA HIS A 62 0.57 14.12 11.98
C HIS A 62 -0.89 14.39 11.64
N ILE A 63 -1.78 13.91 12.51
CA ILE A 63 -3.23 14.11 12.37
C ILE A 63 -3.84 14.31 13.75
N ASN A 64 -4.78 15.25 13.85
CA ASN A 64 -5.57 15.46 15.05
C ASN A 64 -6.69 14.41 15.12
N LEU A 65 -6.79 13.74 16.26
CA LEU A 65 -7.73 12.66 16.56
C LEU A 65 -9.10 13.17 17.04
N ARG A 66 -9.36 14.49 16.99
CA ARG A 66 -10.67 15.05 17.36
C ARG A 66 -11.76 14.44 16.46
N GLY A 67 -12.59 13.59 17.05
CA GLY A 67 -13.67 12.90 16.35
C GLY A 67 -13.22 11.77 15.43
N LEU A 68 -11.98 11.28 15.57
CA LEU A 68 -11.41 10.21 14.76
C LEU A 68 -10.69 9.20 15.66
N ALA A 69 -11.04 7.92 15.55
CA ALA A 69 -10.35 6.89 16.33
C ALA A 69 -8.91 6.70 15.83
N GLU A 70 -8.01 6.30 16.73
CA GLU A 70 -6.57 6.19 16.38
C GLU A 70 -6.32 5.19 15.25
N ASN A 71 -7.01 4.05 15.24
CA ASN A 71 -6.93 3.04 14.19
C ASN A 71 -7.44 3.56 12.82
N GLU A 72 -8.47 4.41 12.82
CA GLU A 72 -8.98 5.06 11.61
C GLU A 72 -7.97 6.08 11.08
N ALA A 73 -7.35 6.85 11.96
CA ALA A 73 -6.26 7.79 11.63
C ALA A 73 -5.04 7.07 11.02
N TRP A 74 -4.64 5.94 11.63
CA TRP A 74 -3.60 5.06 11.09
C TRP A 74 -3.94 4.54 9.70
N THR A 75 -5.17 4.10 9.50
CA THR A 75 -5.65 3.59 8.22
C THR A 75 -5.62 4.68 7.17
N LEU A 76 -6.08 5.89 7.51
CA LEU A 76 -6.09 7.04 6.61
C LEU A 76 -4.67 7.46 6.20
N ILE A 77 -3.73 7.53 7.14
CA ILE A 77 -2.32 7.81 6.84
C ILE A 77 -1.74 6.73 5.92
N ASN A 78 -2.03 5.45 6.18
CA ASN A 78 -1.57 4.37 5.31
C ASN A 78 -2.16 4.46 3.89
N SER A 79 -3.41 4.87 3.73
CA SER A 79 -4.01 5.13 2.42
C SER A 79 -3.35 6.31 1.70
N PHE A 80 -3.02 7.40 2.42
CA PHE A 80 -2.26 8.52 1.88
C PHE A 80 -0.90 8.06 1.34
N LEU A 81 -0.14 7.33 2.17
CA LEU A 81 1.16 6.79 1.77
C LEU A 81 1.07 5.82 0.59
N SER A 82 -0.02 5.04 0.50
CA SER A 82 -0.25 4.11 -0.62
C SER A 82 -0.47 4.85 -1.93
N LEU A 83 -1.24 5.94 -1.90
CA LEU A 83 -1.45 6.77 -3.07
C LEU A 83 -0.18 7.54 -3.49
N LEU A 84 0.60 8.02 -2.52
CA LEU A 84 1.88 8.66 -2.76
C LEU A 84 2.90 7.69 -3.40
N ALA A 85 3.00 6.46 -2.87
CA ALA A 85 3.84 5.40 -3.43
C ALA A 85 3.49 5.07 -4.89
N TRP A 86 2.19 5.10 -5.22
CA TRP A 86 1.70 4.91 -6.57
C TRP A 86 2.06 6.07 -7.49
N CYS A 87 1.84 7.31 -7.07
CA CYS A 87 2.16 8.48 -7.90
C CYS A 87 3.66 8.60 -8.19
N ASP A 88 4.49 8.29 -7.19
CA ASP A 88 5.95 8.47 -7.31
C ASP A 88 6.69 7.21 -7.77
N ASP A 89 6.01 6.06 -7.84
CA ASP A 89 6.64 4.77 -8.14
C ASP A 89 7.84 4.49 -7.21
N GLN A 90 7.69 4.73 -5.90
CA GLN A 90 8.75 4.58 -4.89
C GLN A 90 8.22 3.99 -3.58
N PRO A 91 9.03 3.23 -2.82
CA PRO A 91 8.64 2.73 -1.50
C PRO A 91 8.49 3.83 -0.46
N ILE A 92 7.49 3.66 0.41
CA ILE A 92 7.27 4.50 1.58
C ILE A 92 6.41 3.77 2.61
N GLN A 93 6.71 3.93 3.89
CA GLN A 93 5.95 3.34 5.00
C GLN A 93 6.11 4.15 6.29
N THR A 94 5.21 3.91 7.23
CA THR A 94 5.35 4.40 8.59
C THR A 94 6.50 3.71 9.31
N ARG A 95 7.09 4.40 10.27
CA ARG A 95 8.14 3.90 11.14
C ARG A 95 7.55 3.48 12.49
N GLY A 96 7.51 2.16 12.75
CA GLY A 96 7.01 1.61 14.00
C GLY A 96 5.55 1.97 14.29
N TYR A 97 5.17 1.97 15.57
CA TYR A 97 3.81 2.23 16.06
C TYR A 97 3.55 3.69 16.46
N GLY A 98 4.42 4.63 16.07
CA GLY A 98 4.21 6.07 16.31
C GLY A 98 4.04 6.48 17.78
N LEU A 99 3.55 7.70 18.00
CA LEU A 99 3.18 8.22 19.32
C LEU A 99 1.85 8.99 19.23
N SER A 100 0.87 8.61 20.06
CA SER A 100 -0.38 9.34 20.27
C SER A 100 -0.45 9.97 21.66
N GLY A 101 -1.46 10.82 21.92
CA GLY A 101 -1.69 11.44 23.23
C GLY A 101 -1.08 12.82 23.42
N THR A 102 -0.43 13.38 22.39
CA THR A 102 0.20 14.71 22.47
C THR A 102 -0.80 15.81 22.16
N ILE A 103 -0.70 16.94 22.87
CA ILE A 103 -1.58 18.12 22.66
C ILE A 103 -1.30 18.91 21.38
N LYS A 104 -0.15 18.66 20.74
CA LYS A 104 0.29 19.29 19.48
C LYS A 104 1.11 18.30 18.66
N PRO A 105 1.26 18.51 17.34
CA PRO A 105 2.17 17.70 16.53
C PRO A 105 3.59 17.71 17.10
N CYS A 106 4.14 16.53 17.35
CA CYS A 106 5.49 16.36 17.86
C CYS A 106 6.36 15.72 16.79
N ALA A 107 7.50 16.34 16.47
CA ALA A 107 8.45 15.78 15.51
C ALA A 107 8.97 14.43 16.01
N VAL A 108 9.23 13.52 15.07
CA VAL A 108 9.64 12.15 15.39
C VAL A 108 11.16 12.07 15.32
N GLY A 109 11.81 11.79 16.45
CA GLY A 109 13.28 11.78 16.55
C GLY A 109 13.94 10.80 15.58
N ARG A 110 15.08 11.18 15.01
CA ARG A 110 15.71 10.51 13.87
C ARG A 110 16.24 9.11 14.17
N GLU A 111 15.93 8.15 13.30
CA GLU A 111 16.47 6.78 13.36
C GLU A 111 17.24 6.41 12.08
N THR A 112 16.88 7.00 10.93
CA THR A 112 17.49 6.66 9.64
C THR A 112 18.14 7.87 8.96
N ARG A 113 19.11 7.64 8.07
CA ARG A 113 19.75 8.69 7.26
C ARG A 113 19.19 8.79 5.83
N MET A 114 18.31 7.87 5.41
CA MET A 114 17.74 7.85 4.06
C MET A 114 16.55 8.80 3.97
N VAL A 115 16.66 9.84 3.14
CA VAL A 115 15.55 10.75 2.85
C VAL A 115 15.59 11.16 1.38
N SER A 116 14.46 10.99 0.69
CA SER A 116 14.17 11.73 -0.54
C SER A 116 13.37 12.97 -0.17
N SER A 117 13.84 14.14 -0.57
CA SER A 117 13.20 15.43 -0.30
C SER A 117 12.99 16.17 -1.61
N SER A 118 11.82 16.77 -1.78
CA SER A 118 11.53 17.60 -2.95
C SER A 118 11.14 19.01 -2.54
N PHE A 119 11.70 19.97 -3.27
CA PHE A 119 11.36 21.39 -3.16
C PHE A 119 9.92 21.70 -3.61
N ALA A 120 9.37 20.85 -4.48
CA ALA A 120 7.98 20.94 -4.93
C ALA A 120 7.23 19.67 -4.53
N PHE A 121 6.19 19.83 -3.71
CA PHE A 121 5.28 18.75 -3.31
C PHE A 121 3.82 19.09 -3.69
N PRO A 122 3.47 19.06 -5.00
CA PRO A 122 2.13 19.40 -5.48
C PRO A 122 1.16 18.21 -5.32
N PHE A 123 1.02 17.69 -4.10
CA PHE A 123 0.11 16.58 -3.82
C PHE A 123 -1.32 17.09 -3.62
N TYR A 124 -2.13 16.95 -4.68
CA TYR A 124 -3.54 17.40 -4.69
C TYR A 124 -4.53 16.24 -4.82
N ARG A 125 -4.07 15.03 -4.50
CA ARG A 125 -4.90 13.82 -4.56
C ARG A 125 -5.70 13.61 -3.28
N ASN A 126 -6.82 12.92 -3.40
CA ASN A 126 -7.69 12.54 -2.29
C ASN A 126 -7.84 11.01 -2.23
N LEU A 127 -8.48 10.51 -1.17
CA LEU A 127 -8.74 9.10 -0.97
C LEU A 127 -9.56 8.53 -2.15
N GLU A 128 -9.05 7.47 -2.78
CA GLU A 128 -9.75 6.79 -3.86
C GLU A 128 -11.10 6.23 -3.36
N PRO A 129 -12.22 6.43 -4.06
CA PRO A 129 -13.54 6.04 -3.57
C PRO A 129 -13.76 4.51 -3.58
N SER A 130 -13.10 3.79 -4.49
CA SER A 130 -13.22 2.34 -4.63
C SER A 130 -12.39 1.61 -3.57
N LYS A 131 -13.01 0.68 -2.83
CA LYS A 131 -12.30 -0.16 -1.86
C LYS A 131 -11.30 -1.12 -2.52
N ASP A 132 -11.61 -1.59 -3.72
CA ASP A 132 -10.71 -2.42 -4.51
C ASP A 132 -9.47 -1.62 -4.93
N ALA A 133 -9.65 -0.36 -5.34
CA ALA A 133 -8.54 0.53 -5.67
C ALA A 133 -7.68 0.85 -4.43
N GLN A 134 -8.30 1.14 -3.28
CA GLN A 134 -7.59 1.36 -2.02
C GLN A 134 -6.74 0.13 -1.64
N LEU A 135 -7.30 -1.07 -1.76
CA LEU A 135 -6.58 -2.31 -1.46
C LEU A 135 -5.43 -2.55 -2.46
N ALA A 136 -5.67 -2.32 -3.75
CA ALA A 136 -4.65 -2.48 -4.78
C ALA A 136 -3.46 -1.53 -4.56
N LEU A 137 -3.71 -0.27 -4.22
CA LEU A 137 -2.68 0.71 -3.87
C LEU A 137 -1.90 0.29 -2.61
N ALA A 138 -2.59 -0.24 -1.60
CA ALA A 138 -1.94 -0.72 -0.38
C ALA A 138 -1.02 -1.92 -0.65
N LEU A 139 -1.47 -2.89 -1.45
CA LEU A 139 -0.67 -4.03 -1.89
C LEU A 139 0.49 -3.62 -2.79
N TYR A 140 0.27 -2.61 -3.63
CA TYR A 140 1.31 -2.04 -4.47
C TYR A 140 2.43 -1.44 -3.60
N ARG A 141 2.07 -0.60 -2.63
CA ARG A 141 3.03 -0.04 -1.67
C ARG A 141 3.74 -1.14 -0.86
N GLU A 142 3.03 -2.18 -0.43
CA GLU A 142 3.61 -3.35 0.24
C GLU A 142 4.69 -4.00 -0.64
N ALA A 143 4.38 -4.26 -1.91
CA ALA A 143 5.30 -4.86 -2.87
C ALA A 143 6.56 -4.00 -3.09
N ARG A 144 6.42 -2.67 -3.07
CA ARG A 144 7.55 -1.74 -3.17
C ARG A 144 8.44 -1.75 -1.94
N THR A 145 7.88 -2.03 -0.77
CA THR A 145 8.49 -1.72 0.51
C THR A 145 9.03 -2.94 1.24
N VAL A 146 8.45 -4.12 0.99
CA VAL A 146 8.85 -5.37 1.64
C VAL A 146 10.26 -5.76 1.21
N ASN A 147 11.12 -6.09 2.17
CA ASN A 147 12.48 -6.55 1.90
C ASN A 147 12.51 -8.07 1.68
N SER A 148 11.76 -8.54 0.68
CA SER A 148 11.69 -9.96 0.31
C SER A 148 11.16 -10.08 -1.11
N VAL A 149 11.97 -10.63 -2.04
CA VAL A 149 11.57 -10.83 -3.44
C VAL A 149 10.31 -11.70 -3.56
N PRO A 150 10.19 -12.86 -2.87
CA PRO A 150 8.98 -13.67 -2.95
C PRO A 150 7.72 -12.94 -2.44
N PHE A 151 7.82 -12.20 -1.32
CA PHE A 151 6.67 -11.46 -0.81
C PHE A 151 6.30 -10.26 -1.67
N ALA A 152 7.28 -9.54 -2.23
CA ALA A 152 7.00 -8.47 -3.19
C ALA A 152 6.24 -9.02 -4.41
N PHE A 153 6.67 -10.17 -4.93
CA PHE A 153 6.01 -10.85 -6.04
C PHE A 153 4.56 -11.21 -5.68
N LEU A 154 4.33 -11.84 -4.51
CA LEU A 154 2.98 -12.17 -4.05
C LEU A 154 2.10 -10.93 -3.82
N SER A 155 2.65 -9.82 -3.32
CA SER A 155 1.89 -8.59 -3.13
C SER A 155 1.39 -8.04 -4.47
N TYR A 156 2.19 -8.09 -5.54
CA TYR A 156 1.69 -7.76 -6.88
C TYR A 156 0.65 -8.75 -7.38
N VAL A 157 0.88 -10.06 -7.24
CA VAL A 157 -0.12 -11.08 -7.63
C VAL A 157 -1.46 -10.88 -6.90
N LYS A 158 -1.45 -10.47 -5.63
CA LYS A 158 -2.67 -10.19 -4.88
C LYS A 158 -3.51 -9.07 -5.53
N ILE A 159 -2.89 -8.12 -6.23
CA ILE A 159 -3.61 -7.09 -7.02
C ILE A 159 -4.33 -7.74 -8.20
N LEU A 160 -3.68 -8.69 -8.88
CA LEU A 160 -4.31 -9.45 -9.97
C LEU A 160 -5.55 -10.21 -9.46
N ASN A 161 -5.46 -10.79 -8.26
CA ASN A 161 -6.56 -11.51 -7.62
C ASN A 161 -7.77 -10.62 -7.26
N ILE A 162 -7.61 -9.29 -7.20
CA ILE A 162 -8.74 -8.37 -7.06
C ILE A 162 -9.57 -8.35 -8.35
N SER A 163 -8.91 -8.41 -9.51
CA SER A 163 -9.58 -8.38 -10.83
C SER A 163 -10.03 -9.76 -11.32
N TRP A 164 -9.37 -10.83 -10.90
CA TRP A 164 -9.61 -12.17 -11.41
C TRP A 164 -9.57 -13.23 -10.32
N VAL A 165 -10.50 -14.15 -10.40
CA VAL A 165 -10.67 -15.18 -9.38
C VAL A 165 -9.59 -16.26 -9.52
N ASP A 166 -9.01 -16.65 -8.38
CA ASP A 166 -7.94 -17.65 -8.29
C ASP A 166 -8.45 -19.05 -7.92
N HIS A 167 -9.42 -19.54 -8.68
CA HIS A 167 -9.83 -20.94 -8.66
C HIS A 167 -10.32 -21.36 -10.04
N MET A 168 -10.39 -22.67 -10.27
CA MET A 168 -10.94 -23.19 -11.53
C MET A 168 -12.43 -22.90 -11.59
N VAL A 169 -12.89 -22.31 -12.69
CA VAL A 169 -14.30 -22.06 -12.99
C VAL A 169 -14.70 -22.89 -14.21
N GLY A 170 -15.98 -23.23 -14.32
CA GLY A 170 -16.52 -24.07 -15.39
C GLY A 170 -16.36 -25.57 -15.12
N SER A 171 -16.84 -26.39 -16.05
CA SER A 171 -16.80 -27.86 -15.99
C SER A 171 -16.35 -28.46 -17.32
N GLY A 172 -15.79 -29.67 -17.27
CA GLY A 172 -15.30 -30.37 -18.46
C GLY A 172 -14.26 -29.57 -19.23
N GLU A 173 -14.44 -29.45 -20.55
CA GLU A 173 -13.56 -28.72 -21.46
C GLU A 173 -13.61 -27.19 -21.30
N ALA A 174 -14.70 -26.65 -20.73
CA ALA A 174 -14.83 -25.21 -20.45
C ALA A 174 -14.11 -24.79 -19.16
N ARG A 175 -13.43 -25.73 -18.49
CA ARG A 175 -12.77 -25.50 -17.21
C ARG A 175 -11.50 -24.67 -17.41
N HIS A 176 -11.49 -23.47 -16.86
CA HIS A 176 -10.36 -22.54 -16.98
C HIS A 176 -10.09 -21.83 -15.66
N ARG A 177 -8.96 -21.10 -15.59
CA ARG A 177 -8.58 -20.29 -14.43
C ARG A 177 -8.61 -18.81 -14.82
N PRO A 178 -9.60 -18.01 -14.35
CA PRO A 178 -9.74 -16.62 -14.75
C PRO A 178 -8.48 -15.77 -14.55
N LEU A 179 -7.70 -16.03 -13.49
CA LEU A 179 -6.41 -15.37 -13.28
C LEU A 179 -5.41 -15.60 -14.42
N VAL A 180 -5.29 -16.83 -14.92
CA VAL A 180 -4.35 -17.19 -16.01
C VAL A 180 -4.82 -16.55 -17.32
N GLU A 181 -6.11 -16.61 -17.62
CA GLU A 181 -6.66 -15.95 -18.82
C GLU A 181 -6.53 -14.43 -18.74
N GLY A 182 -6.76 -13.86 -17.57
CA GLY A 182 -6.57 -12.44 -17.31
C GLY A 182 -5.14 -11.97 -17.55
N ILE A 183 -4.16 -12.75 -17.10
CA ILE A 183 -2.74 -12.52 -17.41
C ILE A 183 -2.54 -12.59 -18.93
N ARG A 184 -2.99 -13.67 -19.57
CA ARG A 184 -2.87 -13.89 -21.03
C ARG A 184 -3.40 -12.72 -21.85
N GLU A 185 -4.57 -12.20 -21.52
CA GLU A 185 -5.19 -11.05 -22.18
C GLU A 185 -4.49 -9.71 -21.92
N THR A 186 -3.69 -9.63 -20.86
CA THR A 186 -3.02 -8.39 -20.45
C THR A 186 -1.61 -8.30 -21.00
N LEU A 187 -0.89 -9.43 -21.16
CA LEU A 187 0.49 -9.43 -21.68
C LEU A 187 0.67 -8.61 -22.97
N PRO A 188 -0.21 -8.70 -24.00
CA PRO A 188 -0.04 -7.93 -25.23
C PRO A 188 -0.26 -6.42 -25.08
N LYS A 189 -0.77 -5.96 -23.93
CA LYS A 189 -1.10 -4.54 -23.66
C LYS A 189 -0.02 -3.84 -22.84
N LEU A 190 1.01 -4.58 -22.41
CA LEU A 190 2.11 -4.04 -21.63
C LEU A 190 3.09 -3.30 -22.53
N SER A 191 3.60 -2.16 -22.05
CA SER A 191 4.57 -1.33 -22.75
C SER A 191 5.92 -1.22 -22.02
N ASP A 192 6.03 -1.73 -20.80
CA ASP A 192 7.27 -1.72 -20.04
C ASP A 192 8.33 -2.58 -20.74
N ARG A 193 9.47 -1.96 -21.09
CA ARG A 193 10.54 -2.61 -21.86
C ARG A 193 11.15 -3.81 -21.14
N THR A 194 11.25 -3.74 -19.81
CA THR A 194 11.85 -4.81 -19.02
C THR A 194 10.90 -6.00 -18.94
N ALA A 195 9.61 -5.76 -18.72
CA ALA A 195 8.56 -6.75 -18.76
C ALA A 195 8.49 -7.42 -20.15
N MET A 196 8.45 -6.63 -21.23
CA MET A 196 8.42 -7.15 -22.59
C MET A 196 9.62 -8.04 -22.90
N ARG A 197 10.83 -7.62 -22.52
CA ARG A 197 12.04 -8.45 -22.67
C ARG A 197 11.89 -9.78 -21.92
N ARG A 198 11.45 -9.75 -20.67
CA ARG A 198 11.29 -10.96 -19.87
C ARG A 198 10.23 -11.90 -20.43
N ILE A 199 9.11 -11.36 -20.92
CA ILE A 199 8.05 -12.14 -21.58
C ILE A 199 8.63 -12.88 -22.79
N GLN A 200 9.44 -12.19 -23.60
CA GLN A 200 10.10 -12.79 -24.75
C GLN A 200 11.07 -13.91 -24.35
N GLU A 201 11.92 -13.68 -23.34
CA GLU A 201 12.83 -14.71 -22.80
C GLU A 201 12.08 -15.97 -22.35
N LEU A 202 10.97 -15.80 -21.63
CA LEU A 202 10.14 -16.92 -21.17
C LEU A 202 9.51 -17.67 -22.34
N HIS A 203 9.06 -16.95 -23.36
CA HIS A 203 8.49 -17.53 -24.58
C HIS A 203 9.54 -18.32 -25.39
N GLU A 204 10.74 -17.77 -25.57
CA GLU A 204 11.87 -18.43 -26.24
C GLU A 204 12.33 -19.69 -25.50
N ALA A 205 12.22 -19.69 -24.17
CA ALA A 205 12.43 -20.88 -23.34
C ALA A 205 11.27 -21.91 -23.42
N GLY A 206 10.27 -21.68 -24.28
CA GLY A 206 9.16 -22.61 -24.52
C GLY A 206 8.05 -22.56 -23.46
N ASN A 207 8.00 -21.53 -22.62
CA ASN A 207 6.97 -21.42 -21.58
C ASN A 207 5.68 -20.82 -22.13
N ASP A 208 4.55 -21.35 -21.68
CA ASP A 208 3.29 -20.61 -21.67
C ASP A 208 3.33 -19.59 -20.51
N VAL A 209 3.72 -18.35 -20.81
CA VAL A 209 4.01 -17.30 -19.82
C VAL A 209 2.92 -17.13 -18.75
N PRO A 210 1.61 -17.06 -19.10
CA PRO A 210 0.55 -16.94 -18.09
C PRO A 210 0.52 -18.10 -17.09
N THR A 211 0.62 -19.33 -17.59
CA THR A 211 0.66 -20.55 -16.76
C THR A 211 1.94 -20.59 -15.93
N TYR A 212 3.08 -20.24 -16.52
CA TYR A 212 4.37 -20.19 -15.84
C TYR A 212 4.35 -19.23 -14.63
N LEU A 213 3.87 -17.99 -14.82
CA LEU A 213 3.80 -17.01 -13.73
C LEU A 213 2.86 -17.46 -12.61
N TYR A 214 1.80 -18.19 -12.95
CA TYR A 214 0.88 -18.75 -11.98
C TYR A 214 1.48 -19.92 -11.18
N GLU A 215 2.12 -20.87 -11.85
CA GLU A 215 2.65 -22.08 -11.22
C GLU A 215 4.01 -21.84 -10.55
N SER A 216 4.99 -21.35 -11.31
CA SER A 216 6.37 -21.12 -10.85
C SER A 216 6.53 -19.81 -10.07
N GLY A 217 5.57 -18.89 -10.17
CA GLY A 217 5.51 -17.68 -9.36
C GLY A 217 4.55 -17.86 -8.19
N ARG A 218 3.26 -17.57 -8.41
CA ARG A 218 2.22 -17.53 -7.36
C ARG A 218 2.19 -18.81 -6.52
N CYS A 219 2.06 -19.98 -7.15
CA CYS A 219 1.90 -21.23 -6.41
C CYS A 219 3.19 -21.63 -5.68
N ALA A 220 4.34 -21.47 -6.32
CA ALA A 220 5.63 -21.82 -5.76
C ALA A 220 6.03 -20.97 -4.54
N VAL A 221 5.65 -19.69 -4.53
CA VAL A 221 5.88 -18.83 -3.35
C VAL A 221 4.86 -19.12 -2.24
N ALA A 222 3.59 -19.37 -2.59
CA ALA A 222 2.52 -19.50 -1.60
C ALA A 222 2.46 -20.86 -0.89
N HIS A 223 3.08 -21.90 -1.45
CA HIS A 223 2.98 -23.26 -0.94
C HIS A 223 4.34 -23.90 -0.72
N ALA A 224 4.53 -24.51 0.45
CA ALA A 224 5.72 -25.30 0.79
C ALA A 224 5.45 -26.83 0.72
N ASN A 225 4.49 -27.24 -0.10
CA ASN A 225 4.04 -28.63 -0.15
C ASN A 225 5.06 -29.51 -0.91
N LEU A 226 6.02 -30.05 -0.16
CA LEU A 226 7.04 -30.98 -0.69
C LEU A 226 6.54 -32.43 -0.83
N SER A 227 5.38 -32.76 -0.25
CA SER A 227 4.89 -34.15 -0.08
C SER A 227 3.96 -34.66 -1.17
N SER A 228 3.62 -33.88 -2.20
CA SER A 228 2.78 -34.38 -3.30
C SER A 228 3.60 -35.15 -4.33
N GLU A 229 3.10 -36.31 -4.79
CA GLU A 229 3.70 -37.13 -5.87
C GLU A 229 4.04 -36.33 -7.13
N LYS A 230 3.29 -35.24 -7.36
CA LYS A 230 3.67 -34.18 -8.31
C LYS A 230 4.50 -33.15 -7.57
N LYS A 231 5.83 -33.16 -7.77
CA LYS A 231 6.73 -32.09 -7.31
C LYS A 231 6.22 -30.76 -7.87
N LYS A 232 5.52 -29.98 -7.06
CA LYS A 232 5.23 -28.59 -7.42
C LYS A 232 6.48 -27.76 -7.15
N PRO A 233 6.80 -26.77 -8.00
CA PRO A 233 7.88 -25.84 -7.69
C PRO A 233 7.59 -25.19 -6.34
N VAL A 234 8.62 -25.06 -5.50
CA VAL A 234 8.58 -24.37 -4.21
C VAL A 234 9.75 -23.39 -4.23
N VAL A 235 9.51 -22.15 -3.79
CA VAL A 235 10.54 -21.13 -3.71
C VAL A 235 11.24 -21.24 -2.37
N SER A 236 12.54 -21.53 -2.39
CA SER A 236 13.37 -21.47 -1.19
C SER A 236 14.01 -20.09 -1.02
N PRO A 237 13.91 -19.44 0.14
CA PRO A 237 14.62 -18.19 0.40
C PRO A 237 16.14 -18.37 0.45
N ASP A 238 16.63 -19.59 0.64
CA ASP A 238 18.05 -19.94 0.67
C ASP A 238 18.59 -20.36 -0.71
N ASP A 239 17.72 -20.55 -1.71
CA ASP A 239 18.12 -20.83 -3.09
C ASP A 239 18.20 -19.54 -3.90
N PHE A 240 19.42 -19.14 -4.24
CA PHE A 240 19.66 -17.94 -5.05
C PHE A 240 19.03 -18.04 -6.45
N SER A 241 18.92 -19.24 -7.03
CA SER A 241 18.33 -19.44 -8.36
C SER A 241 16.85 -19.08 -8.36
N ASP A 242 16.14 -19.43 -7.28
CA ASP A 242 14.73 -19.05 -7.09
C ASP A 242 14.57 -17.55 -6.90
N LEU A 243 15.40 -16.94 -6.05
CA LEU A 243 15.38 -15.50 -5.83
C LEU A 243 15.68 -14.73 -7.12
N ARG A 244 16.68 -15.19 -7.88
CA ARG A 244 17.06 -14.57 -9.14
C ARG A 244 15.93 -14.68 -10.17
N ARG A 245 15.37 -15.88 -10.34
CA ARG A 245 14.26 -16.13 -11.27
C ARG A 245 13.05 -15.24 -10.95
N LEU A 246 12.62 -15.19 -9.68
CA LEU A 246 11.50 -14.32 -9.26
C LEU A 246 11.82 -12.84 -9.44
N SER A 247 13.07 -12.42 -9.19
CA SER A 247 13.50 -11.05 -9.43
C SER A 247 13.46 -10.71 -10.92
N ASP A 248 13.84 -11.64 -11.80
CA ASP A 248 13.79 -11.47 -13.25
C ASP A 248 12.33 -11.44 -13.75
N ASP A 249 11.42 -12.18 -13.11
CA ASP A 249 9.97 -12.21 -13.42
C ASP A 249 9.21 -10.98 -12.87
N MET A 250 9.75 -10.32 -11.85
CA MET A 250 9.11 -9.21 -11.12
C MET A 250 8.59 -8.08 -12.03
N PRO A 251 9.33 -7.60 -13.05
CA PRO A 251 8.86 -6.52 -13.92
C PRO A 251 7.56 -6.88 -14.64
N VAL A 252 7.36 -8.15 -14.99
CA VAL A 252 6.15 -8.61 -15.69
C VAL A 252 4.93 -8.50 -14.78
N VAL A 253 5.02 -9.03 -13.56
CA VAL A 253 3.89 -9.01 -12.63
C VAL A 253 3.61 -7.60 -12.12
N LYS A 254 4.65 -6.79 -11.89
CA LYS A 254 4.50 -5.35 -11.61
C LYS A 254 3.74 -4.67 -12.74
N ALA A 255 4.15 -4.82 -14.00
CA ALA A 255 3.49 -4.19 -15.13
C ALA A 255 2.01 -4.60 -15.29
N ILE A 256 1.67 -5.87 -15.02
CA ILE A 256 0.26 -6.32 -15.00
C ILE A 256 -0.52 -5.66 -13.86
N ALA A 257 0.04 -5.60 -12.65
CA ALA A 257 -0.60 -4.94 -11.52
C ALA A 257 -0.83 -3.44 -11.79
N GLU A 258 0.14 -2.77 -12.41
CA GLU A 258 0.05 -1.37 -12.82
C GLU A 258 -1.04 -1.16 -13.87
N TYR A 259 -1.11 -2.02 -14.89
CA TYR A 259 -2.18 -2.00 -15.88
C TYR A 259 -3.56 -2.14 -15.23
N ILE A 260 -3.70 -3.01 -14.22
CA ILE A 260 -4.96 -3.18 -13.50
C ILE A 260 -5.34 -1.90 -12.75
N ILE A 261 -4.42 -1.33 -11.97
CA ILE A 261 -4.68 -0.12 -11.17
C ILE A 261 -5.01 1.07 -12.09
N GLU A 262 -4.22 1.27 -13.15
CA GLU A 262 -4.34 2.43 -14.00
C GLU A 262 -5.52 2.31 -14.98
N ILE A 263 -5.66 1.17 -15.66
CA ILE A 263 -6.61 1.03 -16.78
C ILE A 263 -7.95 0.46 -16.30
N LYS A 264 -7.93 -0.61 -15.48
CA LYS A 264 -9.18 -1.24 -15.02
C LYS A 264 -9.82 -0.46 -13.87
N MET A 265 -9.02 -0.03 -12.90
CA MET A 265 -9.49 0.72 -11.73
C MET A 265 -9.50 2.24 -11.96
N LYS A 266 -8.93 2.73 -13.07
CA LYS A 266 -8.90 4.14 -13.47
C LYS A 266 -8.19 5.06 -12.48
N VAL A 267 -7.16 4.55 -11.79
CA VAL A 267 -6.37 5.33 -10.83
C VAL A 267 -5.17 5.95 -11.54
N SER A 268 -5.21 7.26 -11.72
CA SER A 268 -4.13 8.02 -12.37
C SER A 268 -2.82 7.96 -11.59
N ARG A 269 -1.67 7.99 -12.29
CA ARG A 269 -0.33 8.21 -11.73
C ARG A 269 -0.04 9.68 -11.41
N SER A 270 -0.85 10.62 -11.90
CA SER A 270 -0.63 12.06 -11.69
C SER A 270 -0.71 12.44 -10.22
N ILE A 271 0.28 13.18 -9.73
CA ILE A 271 0.26 13.72 -8.36
C ILE A 271 -0.71 14.91 -8.20
N MET A 272 -1.14 15.53 -9.32
CA MET A 272 -1.90 16.79 -9.33
C MET A 272 -3.43 16.64 -9.27
N GLY A 273 -3.96 15.42 -9.25
CA GLY A 273 -5.41 15.18 -9.44
C GLY A 273 -5.79 14.92 -10.87
#